data_AF-A0A6I4MTH4-F1
#
_entry.id   AF-A0A6I4MTH4-F1
#
_cell.length_a   1.000
_cell.length_b   1.000
_cell.length_c   1.000
_cell.angle_alpha   90.00
_cell.angle_beta   90.00
_cell.angle_gamma   90.00
#
_symmetry.space_group_name_H-M   'P 1'
#
loop_
_entity.id
_entity.type
_entity.pdbx_description
1 polymer ?
#
loop_
_entity_poly.entity_id
_entity_poly.type
_entity_poly.pdbx_seq_one_letter_code
_entity_poly.pdbx_strand_id
1 'polypeptide(L)' 'MLMAHPVVLKNLLEQYETLRALHAENGTKEARQRMEDVAYTLCISTGTRRIDAALSAARRQLSAPHVEDGAVHTA' A
#
# COMPACT_ATOMS: atom_id res chain seq x y z
N MET A 1 2.34 7.62 15.58
CA MET A 1 2.73 7.58 14.15
C MET A 1 1.99 6.41 13.54
N LEU A 2 1.19 6.64 12.49
CA LEU A 2 0.32 5.63 11.90
C LEU A 2 1.18 4.66 11.06
N MET A 3 1.91 3.76 11.73
CA MET A 3 2.49 2.61 11.07
C MET A 3 1.30 1.82 10.51
N ALA A 4 1.10 1.89 9.20
CA ALA A 4 0.03 1.12 8.56
C ALA A 4 0.28 -0.34 8.92
N HIS A 5 -0.69 -0.97 9.58
CA HIS A 5 -0.59 -2.39 9.86
C HIS A 5 -0.24 -3.14 8.56
N PRO A 6 0.68 -4.11 8.61
CA PRO A 6 1.13 -4.86 7.43
C PRO A 6 -0.02 -5.43 6.60
N VAL A 7 -1.11 -5.83 7.27
CA VAL A 7 -2.35 -6.31 6.66
C VAL A 7 -3.03 -5.22 5.82
N VAL A 8 -3.09 -4.00 6.34
CA VAL A 8 -3.66 -2.83 5.63
C VAL A 8 -2.81 -2.46 4.43
N LEU A 9 -1.48 -2.48 4.58
CA LEU A 9 -0.55 -2.20 3.48
C LEU A 9 -0.66 -3.22 2.34
N LYS A 10 -0.78 -4.51 2.68
CA LYS A 10 -1.01 -5.58 1.70
C LYS A 10 -2.34 -5.38 0.95
N ASN A 11 -3.42 -5.11 1.69
CA ASN A 11 -4.74 -4.88 1.09
C ASN A 11 -4.77 -3.65 0.18
N LEU A 12 -4.05 -2.57 0.53
CA LEU A 12 -3.91 -1.39 -0.34
C LEU A 12 -3.15 -1.71 -1.63
N LEU A 13 -2.11 -2.55 -1.55
CA LEU A 13 -1.34 -2.96 -2.71
C LEU A 13 -2.18 -3.82 -3.67
N GLU A 14 -2.91 -4.80 -3.15
CA GLU A 14 -3.81 -5.65 -3.95
C GLU A 14 -4.94 -4.83 -4.61
N GLN A 15 -5.52 -3.86 -3.88
CA GLN A 15 -6.51 -2.94 -4.44
C GLN A 15 -5.94 -2.07 -5.55
N TYR A 16 -4.71 -1.54 -5.39
CA TYR A 16 -4.06 -0.75 -6.43
C TYR A 16 -3.84 -1.57 -7.70
N GLU A 17 -3.33 -2.80 -7.58
CA GLU A 17 -3.10 -3.68 -8.73
C GLU A 17 -4.40 -4.04 -9.46
N THR A 18 -5.47 -4.33 -8.70
CA THR A 18 -6.80 -4.61 -9.24
C THR A 18 -7.37 -3.39 -9.98
N LEU A 19 -7.31 -2.21 -9.37
CA LEU A 19 -7.78 -0.97 -10.00
C LEU A 19 -6.94 -0.62 -11.24
N ARG A 20 -5.63 -0.90 -11.22
CA ARG A 20 -4.74 -0.68 -12.37
C ARG A 20 -5.10 -1.60 -13.55
N ALA A 21 -5.44 -2.86 -13.29
CA ALA A 21 -5.94 -3.77 -14.31
C ALA A 21 -7.29 -3.28 -14.88
N LEU A 22 -8.24 -2.97 -14.01
CA LEU A 22 -9.57 -2.46 -14.41
C LEU A 22 -9.49 -1.14 -15.19
N HIS A 23 -8.60 -0.23 -14.81
CA HIS A 23 -8.39 1.03 -15.53
C HIS A 23 -7.76 0.81 -16.91
N ALA A 24 -6.86 -0.18 -17.05
CA ALA A 24 -6.30 -0.53 -18.36
C ALA A 24 -7.39 -1.05 -19.33
N GLU A 25 -8.42 -1.70 -18.80
CA GLU A 25 -9.52 -2.27 -19.59
C GLU A 25 -10.67 -1.27 -19.83
N ASN A 26 -11.05 -0.47 -18.83
CA ASN A 26 -12.27 0.34 -18.86
C ASN A 26 -12.07 1.86 -18.69
N GLY A 27 -10.85 2.34 -18.43
CA GLY A 27 -10.44 3.75 -18.57
C GLY A 27 -11.37 4.82 -17.99
N THR A 28 -12.18 4.52 -16.96
CA THR A 28 -13.15 5.47 -16.43
C THR A 28 -12.50 6.48 -15.50
N LYS A 29 -13.05 7.71 -15.44
CA LYS A 29 -12.57 8.77 -14.54
C LYS A 29 -12.65 8.34 -13.07
N GLU A 30 -13.69 7.60 -12.69
CA GLU A 30 -13.86 7.08 -11.34
C GLU A 30 -12.79 6.05 -10.97
N ALA A 31 -12.45 5.12 -11.88
CA ALA A 31 -11.36 4.16 -11.66
C ALA A 31 -10.02 4.87 -11.51
N ARG A 32 -9.76 5.91 -12.31
CA ARG A 32 -8.55 6.74 -12.18
C ARG A 32 -8.48 7.44 -10.83
N GLN A 33 -9.57 8.05 -10.39
CA GLN A 33 -9.62 8.76 -9.12
C GLN A 33 -9.46 7.82 -7.92
N ARG A 34 -10.04 6.62 -7.99
CA ARG A 34 -9.81 5.55 -7.00
C ARG A 34 -8.35 5.08 -6.98
N MET A 35 -7.72 4.93 -8.13
CA MET A 35 -6.29 4.61 -8.20
C MET A 35 -5.43 5.70 -7.56
N GLU A 36 -5.74 6.98 -7.80
CA GLU A 36 -5.00 8.12 -7.25
C GLU A 36 -5.13 8.18 -5.71
N ASP A 37 -6.31 7.91 -5.17
CA ASP A 37 -6.57 7.86 -3.72
C ASP A 37 -5.79 6.73 -3.02
N VAL A 38 -5.80 5.53 -3.62
CA VAL A 38 -5.03 4.39 -3.12
C VAL A 38 -3.52 4.66 -3.24
N ALA A 39 -3.07 5.26 -4.34
CA ALA A 39 -1.67 5.63 -4.54
C ALA A 39 -1.20 6.68 -3.54
N TYR A 40 -2.04 7.68 -3.25
CA TYR A 40 -1.77 8.70 -2.24
C TYR A 40 -1.63 8.08 -0.84
N THR A 41 -2.55 7.19 -0.48
CA THR A 41 -2.50 6.45 0.79
C THR A 41 -1.24 5.60 0.89
N LEU A 42 -0.88 4.85 -0.16
CA LEU A 42 0.36 4.08 -0.24
C LEU A 42 1.60 4.96 -0.05
N CYS A 43 1.65 6.13 -0.69
CA CYS A 43 2.76 7.07 -0.52
C CYS A 43 2.91 7.53 0.93
N ILE A 44 1.81 7.96 1.57
CA ILE A 44 1.81 8.38 2.98
C ILE A 44 2.21 7.22 3.89
N SER A 45 1.61 6.04 3.73
CA SER A 45 1.85 4.87 4.58
C SER A 45 3.26 4.30 4.43
N THR A 46 3.88 4.46 3.26
CA THR A 46 5.26 4.01 3.01
C THR A 46 6.31 5.11 3.23
N GLY A 47 5.87 6.35 3.51
CA GLY A 47 6.76 7.51 3.63
C GLY A 47 7.46 7.89 2.32
N THR A 48 6.84 7.60 1.17
CA THR A 48 7.38 7.88 -0.16
C THR A 48 6.59 8.97 -0.88
N ARG A 49 7.17 9.51 -1.96
CA ARG A 49 6.60 10.63 -2.73
C ARG A 49 6.14 10.22 -4.14
N ARG A 50 6.38 8.97 -4.53
CA ARG A 50 6.09 8.44 -5.87
C ARG A 50 5.48 7.05 -5.71
N ILE A 51 4.47 6.74 -6.52
CA ILE A 51 3.78 5.45 -6.46
C ILE A 51 4.71 4.26 -6.73
N ASP A 52 5.65 4.37 -7.67
CA ASP A 52 6.63 3.30 -7.94
C ASP A 52 7.53 3.02 -6.74
N ALA A 53 7.93 4.09 -6.03
CA ALA A 53 8.70 3.99 -4.79
C ALA A 53 7.84 3.40 -3.67
N ALA A 54 6.57 3.79 -3.57
CA ALA A 54 5.62 3.25 -2.60
C ALA A 54 5.40 1.75 -2.78
N LEU A 55 5.19 1.28 -4.02
CA LEU A 55 5.01 -0.15 -4.32
C LEU A 55 6.27 -0.95 -3.99
N SER A 56 7.45 -0.42 -4.35
CA SER A 56 8.72 -1.07 -4.05
C SER A 56 8.97 -1.15 -2.54
N ALA A 57 8.69 -0.07 -1.81
CA ALA A 57 8.80 -0.02 -0.35
C ALA A 57 7.79 -0.97 0.32
N ALA A 58 6.54 -0.98 -0.13
CA ALA A 58 5.49 -1.86 0.38
C ALA A 58 5.84 -3.34 0.18
N ARG A 59 6.28 -3.73 -1.03
CA ARG A 59 6.77 -5.09 -1.30
C ARG A 59 7.94 -5.46 -0.40
N ARG A 60 8.89 -4.54 -0.21
CA ARG A 60 10.05 -4.77 0.66
C ARG A 60 9.65 -4.91 2.13
N GLN A 61 8.68 -4.14 2.61
CA GLN A 61 8.14 -4.26 3.98
C GLN A 61 7.36 -5.57 4.19
N LEU A 62 6.63 -6.03 3.17
CA LEU A 62 5.90 -7.30 3.21
C LEU A 62 6.81 -8.53 3.06
N SER A 63 7.92 -8.39 2.32
CA SER A 63 8.94 -9.44 2.15
C SER A 63 9.99 -9.44 3.25
N ALA A 64 10.16 -8.34 3.98
CA ALA A 64 10.98 -8.33 5.17
C ALA A 64 10.35 -9.31 6.17
N PRO A 65 11.13 -10.23 6.77
CA PRO A 65 10.64 -11.01 7.90
C PRO A 65 10.18 -9.99 8.94
N HIS A 66 8.90 -10.07 9.32
CA HIS A 66 8.24 -9.12 10.20
C HIS A 66 9.02 -9.01 11.52
N VAL A 67 9.85 -7.97 11.69
CA VAL A 67 10.62 -7.74 12.93
C VAL A 67 9.96 -6.72 13.87
N GLU A 68 8.81 -6.15 13.49
CA GLU A 68 8.12 -5.13 14.29
C GLU A 68 6.64 -5.55 14.36
N ASP A 69 5.93 -5.74 15.46
CA ASP A 69 6.14 -5.51 16.88
C ASP A 69 5.05 -6.38 17.55
N GLY A 70 5.48 -7.40 18.31
CA GLY A 70 4.59 -8.38 18.95
C GLY A 70 5.17 -8.87 20.27
N ALA A 71 6.01 -8.07 20.92
CA ALA A 71 6.69 -8.44 22.16
C ALA A 71 6.66 -7.30 23.18
N VAL A 72 5.46 -6.85 23.55
CA VAL A 72 5.20 -6.27 24.88
C VAL A 72 4.13 -7.09 25.58
N HIS A 73 4.47 -8.32 25.96
CA HIS A 73 3.79 -9.01 27.07
C HIS A 73 4.81 -9.84 27.85
N THR A 74 5.60 -9.18 28.69
CA THR A 74 6.27 -9.83 29.83
C THR A 74 6.41 -8.81 30.95
N ALA A 75 5.49 -8.85 31.90
CA ALA A 75 5.71 -8.76 33.35
C ALA A 75 4.34 -8.71 34.06
#